data_AF-A0A933DBM1-F1
#
_entry.id   AF-A0A933DBM1-F1
#
_cell.length_a   1.000
_cell.length_b   1.000
_cell.length_c   1.000
_cell.angle_alpha   90.00
_cell.angle_beta   90.00
_cell.angle_gamma   90.00
#
_symmetry.space_group_name_H-M   'P 1'
#
loop_
_entity.id
_entity.type
_entity.pdbx_description
1 polymer ?
#
loop_
_entity_poly.entity_id
_entity_poly.type
_entity_poly.pdbx_seq_one_letter_code
_entity_poly.pdbx_strand_id
1 'polypeptide(L)'
;MKRNVHHMLVFGFLTVLIFSLVFLTSTTVLAQCPLTMDVRYVPVDKLSFADIDFEHFESRSLLFTVIINNPSKQSYSPKLIGRLDVRLAEGNVVYDMAVIFKTDTFGVPPSSSKTITNMDLGGIGFEEYEFSPNAKSDLQDISLATGKLPAGVYNLHLELEQTGCDLRGDVKLVLRNLSRVELRSPRDGEVTNEFPFFEFFHEGDRARLLITEKNPDQSREEAIERRPPMLDEELTGQNSFPYSRGRPLEQGKTYAWRVVSKMRGTGGTDNEISSPIWIFTVTNSGEELSESVLLDQLEALFRRRYPALFQQIRKQKYRLSGNCTLNGLSLSYSELLNLLYQLRENADSAELSFE
;
A
#
# COMPACT_ATOMS: atom_id res chain seq x y z
N MET A 1 9.82 113.56 32.42
CA MET A 1 10.37 112.78 33.54
C MET A 1 10.61 111.35 33.06
N LYS A 2 11.90 111.03 32.84
CA LYS A 2 12.59 109.72 32.72
C LYS A 2 11.83 108.49 32.16
N ARG A 3 12.22 108.05 30.95
CA ARG A 3 13.03 106.82 30.63
C ARG A 3 12.13 105.58 30.43
N ASN A 4 12.24 104.77 29.38
CA ASN A 4 13.42 104.26 28.71
C ASN A 4 13.21 103.98 27.21
N VAL A 5 14.34 104.06 26.50
CA VAL A 5 14.58 103.71 25.09
C VAL A 5 15.46 102.44 25.10
N HIS A 6 15.20 101.46 24.21
CA HIS A 6 16.15 100.92 23.20
C HIS A 6 15.82 99.51 22.69
N HIS A 7 15.84 99.42 21.35
CA HIS A 7 16.34 98.37 20.45
C HIS A 7 16.27 96.89 20.85
N MET A 8 15.70 96.06 19.97
CA MET A 8 16.51 95.16 19.15
C MET A 8 15.76 94.67 17.91
N LEU A 9 16.49 94.66 16.79
CA LEU A 9 16.10 94.26 15.45
C LEU A 9 16.88 92.96 15.19
N VAL A 10 16.22 91.82 14.90
CA VAL A 10 16.90 90.59 14.46
C VAL A 10 16.12 89.92 13.32
N PHE A 11 16.89 89.63 12.29
CA PHE A 11 16.60 88.97 11.02
C PHE A 11 16.07 87.53 11.16
N GLY A 12 15.20 87.17 10.21
CA GLY A 12 15.26 85.89 9.47
C GLY A 12 14.82 84.61 10.18
N PHE A 13 13.74 83.98 9.69
CA PHE A 13 13.87 82.77 8.87
C PHE A 13 12.49 82.31 8.40
N LEU A 14 12.42 82.03 7.10
CA LEU A 14 11.34 81.35 6.43
C LEU A 14 11.36 79.87 6.88
N THR A 15 10.32 79.39 7.54
CA THR A 15 10.05 77.95 7.72
C THR A 15 8.64 77.63 7.28
N VAL A 16 8.54 77.19 6.03
CA VAL A 16 7.37 76.55 5.44
C VAL A 16 7.18 75.22 6.17
N LEU A 17 6.10 75.12 6.95
CA LEU A 17 5.74 73.91 7.69
C LEU A 17 4.88 73.02 6.77
N ILE A 18 5.53 72.17 5.98
CA ILE A 18 4.86 71.10 5.22
C ILE A 18 4.44 70.03 6.24
N PHE A 19 3.14 69.98 6.51
CA PHE A 19 2.51 68.89 7.26
C PHE A 19 2.48 67.65 6.35
N SER A 20 3.55 66.86 6.34
CA SER A 20 3.56 65.54 5.72
C SER A 20 2.78 64.58 6.61
N LEU A 21 1.48 64.44 6.31
CA LEU A 21 0.61 63.42 6.86
C LEU A 21 1.06 62.05 6.34
N VAL A 22 1.99 61.42 7.07
CA VAL A 22 2.39 60.03 6.82
C VAL A 22 1.20 59.15 7.21
N PHE A 23 0.43 58.74 6.20
CA PHE A 23 -0.49 57.61 6.33
C PHE A 23 0.34 56.37 6.65
N LEU A 24 0.40 56.01 7.93
CA LEU A 24 0.84 54.69 8.39
C LEU A 24 -0.17 53.67 7.87
N THR A 25 0.07 53.15 6.67
CA THR A 25 -0.59 51.94 6.20
C THR A 25 -0.03 50.78 7.04
N SER A 26 -0.78 50.39 8.07
CA SER A 26 -0.55 49.16 8.82
C SER A 26 -0.72 47.99 7.86
N THR A 27 0.36 47.55 7.22
CA THR A 27 0.38 46.26 6.55
C THR A 27 0.27 45.21 7.65
N THR A 28 -0.92 44.62 7.79
CA THR A 28 -1.13 43.43 8.60
C THR A 28 -0.27 42.33 7.99
N VAL A 29 0.89 42.07 8.60
CA VAL A 29 1.66 40.87 8.33
C VAL A 29 0.76 39.72 8.78
N LEU A 30 0.29 38.91 7.82
CA LEU A 30 -0.34 37.63 8.14
C LEU A 30 0.68 36.86 8.99
N ALA A 31 0.36 36.66 10.28
CA ALA A 31 1.21 35.92 11.17
C ALA A 31 1.39 34.51 10.57
N GLN A 32 2.61 34.21 10.13
CA GLN A 32 2.95 32.89 9.62
C GLN A 32 2.72 31.89 10.76
N CYS A 33 1.88 30.88 10.51
CA CYS A 33 1.60 29.84 11.49
C CYS A 33 2.91 29.20 11.95
N PRO A 34 3.26 29.26 13.25
CA PRO A 34 4.50 28.66 13.72
C PRO A 34 4.39 27.15 13.89
N LEU A 35 3.17 26.61 14.01
CA LEU A 35 2.94 25.18 14.17
C LEU A 35 2.98 24.45 12.83
N THR A 36 3.41 23.18 12.85
CA THR A 36 3.21 22.26 11.74
C THR A 36 2.55 20.98 12.22
N MET A 37 1.80 20.34 11.34
CA MET A 37 1.15 19.06 11.59
C MET A 37 1.55 18.06 10.51
N ASP A 38 2.04 16.90 10.92
CA ASP A 38 2.33 15.75 10.07
C ASP A 38 1.41 14.59 10.47
N VAL A 39 0.64 14.07 9.51
CA VAL A 39 -0.28 12.94 9.75
C VAL A 39 0.27 11.72 9.03
N ARG A 40 0.53 10.68 9.80
CA ARG A 40 0.97 9.38 9.31
C ARG A 40 -0.08 8.35 9.58
N TYR A 41 -0.20 7.36 8.71
CA TYR A 41 -1.08 6.23 8.92
C TYR A 41 -0.46 4.97 8.34
N VAL A 42 -0.89 3.84 8.89
CA VAL A 42 -0.53 2.52 8.37
C VAL A 42 -1.74 2.02 7.58
N PRO A 43 -1.58 1.63 6.31
CA PRO A 43 -2.65 0.95 5.60
C PRO A 43 -3.13 -0.27 6.39
N VAL A 44 -4.44 -0.40 6.52
CA VAL A 44 -5.09 -1.53 7.17
C VAL A 44 -6.13 -2.09 6.23
N ASP A 45 -6.18 -3.43 6.15
CA ASP A 45 -7.15 -4.13 5.30
C ASP A 45 -8.28 -4.80 6.11
N LYS A 46 -8.20 -4.73 7.45
CA LYS A 46 -9.24 -5.20 8.37
C LYS A 46 -9.39 -4.21 9.52
N LEU A 47 -10.63 -3.86 9.81
CA LEU A 47 -11.00 -3.14 11.02
C LEU A 47 -12.16 -3.87 11.67
N SER A 48 -12.29 -3.73 12.97
CA SER A 48 -13.48 -4.03 13.74
C SER A 48 -14.26 -2.75 13.98
N PHE A 49 -15.53 -2.88 14.37
CA PHE A 49 -16.34 -1.71 14.74
C PHE A 49 -15.69 -0.88 15.86
N ALA A 50 -15.08 -1.53 16.85
CA ALA A 50 -14.38 -0.87 17.96
C ALA A 50 -13.15 -0.05 17.51
N ASP A 51 -12.62 -0.27 16.31
CA ASP A 51 -11.50 0.52 15.79
C ASP A 51 -11.91 1.93 15.35
N ILE A 52 -13.20 2.17 15.06
CA ILE A 52 -13.73 3.47 14.62
C ILE A 52 -14.72 4.10 15.61
N ASP A 53 -15.15 3.37 16.64
CA ASP A 53 -15.96 3.92 17.74
C ASP A 53 -15.04 4.60 18.78
N PHE A 54 -14.67 5.86 18.52
CA PHE A 54 -13.70 6.56 19.35
C PHE A 54 -14.22 6.92 20.76
N GLU A 55 -15.53 6.96 20.97
CA GLU A 55 -16.12 7.20 22.30
C GLU A 55 -15.99 5.96 23.20
N HIS A 56 -16.24 4.76 22.64
CA HIS A 56 -16.11 3.48 23.35
C HIS A 56 -14.80 2.78 22.98
N PHE A 57 -13.71 3.55 22.91
CA PHE A 57 -12.48 3.11 22.28
C PHE A 57 -11.82 1.92 23.01
N GLU A 58 -11.96 0.74 22.43
CA GLU A 58 -11.27 -0.50 22.85
C GLU A 58 -10.25 -0.99 21.81
N SER A 59 -9.99 -0.18 20.79
CA SER A 59 -9.10 -0.54 19.69
C SER A 59 -7.67 -0.78 20.15
N ARG A 60 -7.05 -1.79 19.54
CA ARG A 60 -5.59 -2.06 19.65
C ARG A 60 -4.86 -1.72 18.36
N SER A 61 -5.57 -1.20 17.36
CA SER A 61 -5.04 -0.95 16.03
C SER A 61 -4.54 0.49 15.95
N LEU A 62 -3.25 0.69 15.65
CA LEU A 62 -2.74 2.01 15.30
C LEU A 62 -3.26 2.39 13.91
N LEU A 63 -4.21 3.33 13.85
CA LEU A 63 -4.77 3.82 12.59
C LEU A 63 -4.00 5.02 12.07
N PHE A 64 -3.66 5.95 12.97
CA PHE A 64 -2.94 7.15 12.59
C PHE A 64 -2.07 7.69 13.71
N THR A 65 -1.15 8.57 13.34
CA THR A 65 -0.28 9.34 14.24
C THR A 65 -0.23 10.77 13.72
N VAL A 66 -0.66 11.70 14.57
CA VAL A 66 -0.53 13.14 14.38
C VAL A 66 0.70 13.61 15.14
N ILE A 67 1.63 14.24 14.43
CA ILE A 67 2.83 14.85 15.01
C ILE A 67 2.71 16.36 14.84
N ILE A 68 2.61 17.06 15.95
CA ILE A 68 2.48 18.52 15.99
C ILE A 68 3.80 19.10 16.43
N ASN A 69 4.46 19.87 15.58
CA ASN A 69 5.71 20.53 15.91
C ASN A 69 5.46 21.99 16.27
N ASN A 70 6.01 22.40 17.41
CA ASN A 70 5.97 23.76 17.91
C ASN A 70 7.40 24.31 18.06
N PRO A 71 7.96 24.95 17.01
CA PRO A 71 9.26 25.61 17.07
C PRO A 71 9.22 26.95 17.81
N SER A 72 8.03 27.44 18.18
CA SER A 72 7.87 28.73 18.84
C SER A 72 8.20 28.67 20.33
N LYS A 73 8.34 29.85 20.95
CA LYS A 73 8.48 29.99 22.40
C LYS A 73 7.13 30.05 23.14
N GLN A 74 6.01 29.95 22.42
CA GLN A 74 4.66 30.00 22.97
C GLN A 74 4.12 28.57 23.15
N SER A 75 3.34 28.35 24.21
CA SER A 75 2.55 27.11 24.38
C SER A 75 1.20 27.25 23.68
N TYR A 76 0.70 26.16 23.11
CA TYR A 76 -0.63 26.09 22.51
C TYR A 76 -1.49 25.07 23.24
N SER A 77 -2.81 25.29 23.22
CA SER A 77 -3.82 24.38 23.77
C SER A 77 -4.87 24.04 22.71
N PRO A 78 -4.49 23.41 21.59
CA PRO A 78 -5.42 23.12 20.50
C PRO A 78 -6.43 22.03 20.87
N LYS A 79 -7.44 21.92 20.00
CA LYS A 79 -8.37 20.78 19.93
C LYS A 79 -8.13 20.04 18.62
N LEU A 80 -8.20 18.71 18.64
CA LEU A 80 -8.17 17.90 17.42
C LEU A 80 -9.60 17.61 17.00
N ILE A 81 -9.93 17.93 15.76
CA ILE A 81 -11.20 17.60 15.14
C ILE A 81 -10.97 16.48 14.15
N GLY A 82 -11.84 15.47 14.20
CA GLY A 82 -11.85 14.37 13.26
C GLY A 82 -13.22 14.23 12.58
N ARG A 83 -13.19 13.97 11.28
CA ARG A 83 -14.37 13.67 10.46
C ARG A 83 -14.11 12.45 9.61
N LEU A 84 -14.85 11.37 9.84
CA LEU A 84 -14.75 10.12 9.11
C LEU A 84 -15.83 10.06 8.02
N ASP A 85 -15.40 9.97 6.77
CA ASP A 85 -16.27 9.66 5.62
C ASP A 85 -16.10 8.19 5.24
N VAL A 86 -17.20 7.48 5.03
CA VAL A 86 -17.20 6.06 4.66
C VAL A 86 -17.88 5.86 3.32
N ARG A 87 -17.22 5.16 2.41
CA ARG A 87 -17.80 4.69 1.15
C ARG A 87 -17.69 3.17 1.07
N LEU A 88 -18.82 2.49 1.17
CA LEU A 88 -18.88 1.03 1.10
C LEU A 88 -18.70 0.56 -0.35
N ALA A 89 -17.95 -0.52 -0.52
CA ALA A 89 -17.73 -1.13 -1.83
C ALA A 89 -19.00 -1.82 -2.34
N GLU A 90 -19.80 -2.37 -1.43
CA GLU A 90 -21.09 -2.97 -1.73
C GLU A 90 -22.21 -1.95 -1.60
N GLY A 91 -23.16 -1.97 -2.54
CA GLY A 91 -24.32 -1.07 -2.54
C GLY A 91 -24.04 0.40 -2.88
N ASN A 92 -22.79 0.80 -3.11
CA ASN A 92 -22.36 2.19 -3.34
C ASN A 92 -22.86 3.16 -2.25
N VAL A 93 -22.98 2.68 -1.02
CA VAL A 93 -23.45 3.49 0.11
C VAL A 93 -22.35 4.46 0.54
N VAL A 94 -22.72 5.73 0.74
CA VAL A 94 -21.81 6.78 1.18
C VAL A 94 -22.37 7.41 2.45
N TYR A 95 -21.52 7.43 3.48
CA TYR A 95 -21.74 8.12 4.74
C TYR A 95 -20.75 9.26 4.83
N ASP A 96 -21.17 10.45 4.41
CA ASP A 96 -20.44 11.68 4.72
C ASP A 96 -20.61 11.94 6.22
N MET A 97 -19.51 12.16 6.94
CA MET A 97 -19.52 12.39 8.39
C MET A 97 -20.13 11.22 9.17
N ALA A 98 -19.71 10.00 8.85
CA ALA A 98 -20.08 8.80 9.61
C ALA A 98 -19.74 8.95 11.10
N VAL A 99 -18.56 9.51 11.40
CA VAL A 99 -18.13 9.88 12.74
C VAL A 99 -17.59 11.30 12.72
N ILE A 100 -17.99 12.11 13.70
CA ILE A 100 -17.39 13.41 14.00
C ILE A 100 -16.92 13.37 15.44
N PHE A 101 -15.72 13.88 15.70
CA PHE A 101 -15.26 14.09 17.06
C PHE A 101 -14.48 15.39 17.20
N LYS A 102 -14.52 15.93 18.41
CA LYS A 102 -13.74 17.08 18.85
C LYS A 102 -13.17 16.76 20.22
N THR A 103 -11.84 16.74 20.33
CA THR A 103 -11.19 16.44 21.61
C THR A 103 -11.31 17.60 22.58
N ASP A 104 -11.13 17.32 23.87
CA ASP A 104 -10.73 18.33 24.83
C ASP A 104 -9.40 18.99 24.42
N THR A 105 -9.11 20.16 25.01
CA THR A 105 -7.85 20.85 24.76
C THR A 105 -6.68 20.07 25.33
N PHE A 106 -5.58 19.97 24.58
CA PHE A 106 -4.33 19.36 25.07
C PHE A 106 -3.14 20.31 24.88
N GLY A 107 -2.14 20.20 25.76
CA GLY A 107 -0.96 21.08 25.69
C GLY A 107 0.04 20.67 24.61
N VAL A 108 0.50 21.65 23.82
CA VAL A 108 1.66 21.55 22.93
C VAL A 108 2.74 22.52 23.44
N PRO A 109 3.75 22.02 24.19
CA PRO A 109 4.75 22.87 24.82
C PRO A 109 5.63 23.62 23.80
N PRO A 110 6.25 24.76 24.20
CA PRO A 110 7.17 25.50 23.34
C PRO A 110 8.42 24.69 23.00
N SER A 111 9.00 24.97 21.83
CA SER A 111 10.22 24.32 21.32
C SER A 111 10.17 22.79 21.39
N SER A 112 9.02 22.18 21.14
CA SER A 112 8.78 20.75 21.32
C SER A 112 7.86 20.16 20.25
N SER A 113 7.72 18.83 20.26
CA SER A 113 6.74 18.11 19.45
C SER A 113 5.77 17.35 20.34
N LYS A 114 4.48 17.36 19.99
CA LYS A 114 3.45 16.52 20.59
C LYS A 114 3.01 15.46 19.59
N THR A 115 3.08 14.20 20.00
CA THR A 115 2.58 13.06 19.22
C THR A 115 1.26 12.61 19.82
N ILE A 116 0.27 12.38 18.96
CA ILE A 116 -1.07 11.86 19.30
C ILE A 116 -1.39 10.74 18.33
N THR A 117 -1.76 9.59 18.84
CA THR A 117 -2.30 8.46 18.06
C THR A 117 -3.81 8.35 18.27
N ASN A 118 -4.48 7.55 17.46
CA ASN A 118 -5.89 7.22 17.72
C ASN A 118 -6.11 6.61 19.10
N MET A 119 -5.09 5.94 19.67
CA MET A 119 -5.16 5.35 21.01
C MET A 119 -5.06 6.36 22.15
N ASP A 120 -4.51 7.54 21.88
CA ASP A 120 -4.39 8.60 22.90
C ASP A 120 -5.69 9.39 23.06
N LEU A 121 -6.63 9.30 22.10
CA LEU A 121 -7.86 10.10 22.09
C LEU A 121 -8.72 9.86 23.33
N GLY A 122 -8.90 8.60 23.75
CA GLY A 122 -9.67 8.27 24.95
C GLY A 122 -9.07 8.83 26.24
N GLY A 123 -7.75 9.07 26.28
CA GLY A 123 -7.07 9.72 27.40
C GLY A 123 -7.13 11.25 27.38
N ILE A 124 -7.35 11.85 26.20
CA ILE A 124 -7.55 13.30 26.06
C ILE A 124 -8.98 13.67 26.44
N GLY A 125 -9.95 12.86 26.04
CA GLY A 125 -11.38 13.15 26.20
C GLY A 125 -11.98 13.85 24.98
N PHE A 126 -13.31 13.85 24.91
CA PHE A 126 -14.09 14.44 23.83
C PHE A 126 -15.05 15.51 24.37
N GLU A 127 -15.02 16.69 23.76
CA GLU A 127 -16.02 17.73 23.95
C GLU A 127 -17.27 17.43 23.13
N GLU A 128 -17.07 16.95 21.90
CA GLU A 128 -18.13 16.54 20.99
C GLU A 128 -17.76 15.18 20.38
N TYR A 129 -18.73 14.28 20.34
CA TYR A 129 -18.64 13.03 19.61
C TYR A 129 -20.01 12.69 19.06
N GLU A 130 -20.06 12.39 17.76
CA GLU A 130 -21.26 11.93 17.11
C GLU A 130 -20.92 10.78 16.15
N PHE A 131 -21.65 9.69 16.29
CA PHE A 131 -21.67 8.63 15.29
C PHE A 131 -23.05 8.67 14.63
N SER A 132 -23.09 8.99 13.34
CA SER A 132 -24.31 9.03 12.54
C SER A 132 -25.13 7.73 12.74
N PRO A 133 -26.40 7.80 13.17
CA PRO A 133 -27.19 6.60 13.51
C PRO A 133 -27.31 5.60 12.36
N ASN A 134 -27.47 6.09 11.13
CA ASN A 134 -27.58 5.24 9.94
C ASN A 134 -26.24 4.55 9.64
N ALA A 135 -25.13 5.30 9.69
CA ALA A 135 -23.81 4.73 9.50
C ALA A 135 -23.47 3.72 10.61
N LYS A 136 -23.83 4.05 11.85
CA LYS A 136 -23.62 3.20 13.02
C LYS A 136 -24.35 1.88 12.87
N SER A 137 -25.65 1.90 12.56
CA SER A 137 -26.46 0.70 12.38
C SER A 137 -25.86 -0.22 11.31
N ASP A 138 -25.63 0.30 10.11
CA ASP A 138 -25.17 -0.51 8.97
C ASP A 138 -23.77 -1.09 9.21
N LEU A 139 -22.83 -0.29 9.72
CA LEU A 139 -21.47 -0.74 9.99
C LEU A 139 -21.43 -1.73 11.15
N GLN A 140 -22.25 -1.52 12.19
CA GLN A 140 -22.34 -2.40 13.34
C GLN A 140 -22.99 -3.73 12.98
N ASP A 141 -24.08 -3.74 12.22
CA ASP A 141 -24.78 -4.97 11.83
C ASP A 141 -23.88 -5.89 11.01
N ILE A 142 -23.17 -5.34 10.02
CA ILE A 142 -22.21 -6.11 9.21
C ILE A 142 -21.02 -6.57 10.08
N SER A 143 -20.53 -5.71 10.99
CA SER A 143 -19.42 -6.07 11.86
C SER A 143 -19.80 -7.12 12.91
N LEU A 144 -21.04 -7.17 13.38
CA LEU A 144 -21.53 -8.22 14.28
C LEU A 144 -21.62 -9.56 13.56
N ALA A 145 -22.02 -9.56 12.28
CA ALA A 145 -22.12 -10.77 11.47
C ALA A 145 -20.75 -11.33 11.05
N THR A 146 -19.80 -10.47 10.69
CA THR A 146 -18.52 -10.87 10.08
C THR A 146 -17.32 -10.76 11.01
N GLY A 147 -17.48 -10.09 12.16
CA GLY A 147 -16.38 -9.69 13.04
C GLY A 147 -15.46 -8.61 12.45
N LYS A 148 -15.88 -7.96 11.35
CA LYS A 148 -15.09 -6.99 10.58
C LYS A 148 -15.96 -5.86 10.03
N LEU A 149 -15.41 -4.66 9.91
CA LEU A 149 -16.02 -3.62 9.10
C LEU A 149 -16.06 -4.06 7.61
N PRO A 150 -17.12 -3.66 6.87
CA PRO A 150 -17.26 -3.97 5.46
C PRO A 150 -16.15 -3.37 4.61
N ALA A 151 -15.87 -4.02 3.48
CA ALA A 151 -14.97 -3.50 2.45
C ALA A 151 -15.43 -2.13 1.95
N GLY A 152 -14.49 -1.22 1.74
CA GLY A 152 -14.77 0.17 1.42
C GLY A 152 -13.60 1.09 1.65
N VAL A 153 -13.84 2.38 1.48
CA VAL A 153 -12.87 3.45 1.74
C VAL A 153 -13.33 4.26 2.94
N TYR A 154 -12.44 4.38 3.92
CA TYR A 154 -12.65 5.11 5.17
C TYR A 154 -11.65 6.26 5.17
N ASN A 155 -12.13 7.49 4.96
CA ASN A 155 -11.31 8.69 4.92
C ASN A 155 -11.53 9.48 6.21
N LEU A 156 -10.50 9.56 7.05
CA LEU A 156 -10.52 10.40 8.24
C LEU A 156 -9.79 11.70 7.95
N HIS A 157 -10.51 12.80 8.07
CA HIS A 157 -10.01 14.16 7.95
C HIS A 157 -9.72 14.69 9.35
N LEU A 158 -8.50 15.19 9.57
CA LEU A 158 -8.03 15.70 10.85
C LEU A 158 -7.69 17.18 10.72
N GLU A 159 -8.13 17.98 11.70
CA GLU A 159 -7.88 19.41 11.78
C GLU A 159 -7.50 19.85 13.20
N LEU A 160 -6.58 20.81 13.33
CA LEU A 160 -6.25 21.44 14.61
C LEU A 160 -6.91 22.81 14.75
N GLU A 161 -7.84 22.91 15.68
CA GLU A 161 -8.49 24.16 16.06
C GLU A 161 -7.74 24.92 17.16
N GLN A 162 -8.09 26.21 17.34
CA GLN A 162 -7.57 27.08 18.42
C GLN A 162 -6.05 27.34 18.38
N THR A 163 -5.45 27.20 17.20
CA THR A 163 -4.03 27.49 16.93
C THR A 163 -3.81 28.84 16.25
N GLY A 164 -4.85 29.41 15.63
CA GLY A 164 -4.72 30.52 14.68
C GLY A 164 -4.14 30.07 13.33
N CYS A 165 -4.03 28.76 13.11
CA CYS A 165 -3.48 28.13 11.91
C CYS A 165 -4.52 27.24 11.23
N ASP A 166 -4.43 27.12 9.90
CA ASP A 166 -5.16 26.10 9.14
C ASP A 166 -4.26 24.87 8.96
N LEU A 167 -4.35 23.92 9.90
CA LEU A 167 -3.55 22.70 9.90
C LEU A 167 -4.46 21.49 9.71
N ARG A 168 -4.28 20.79 8.59
CA ARG A 168 -5.10 19.65 8.18
C ARG A 168 -4.26 18.46 7.74
N GLY A 169 -4.84 17.26 7.86
CA GLY A 169 -4.24 16.05 7.34
C GLY A 169 -5.28 14.95 7.15
N ASP A 170 -4.99 14.03 6.22
CA ASP A 170 -5.93 13.00 5.81
C ASP A 170 -5.35 11.61 6.06
N VAL A 171 -6.22 10.69 6.46
CA VAL A 171 -5.92 9.27 6.63
C VAL A 171 -6.88 8.49 5.75
N LYS A 172 -6.34 7.69 4.83
CA LYS A 172 -7.14 6.89 3.91
C LYS A 172 -6.91 5.40 4.13
N LEU A 173 -7.93 4.74 4.68
CA LEU A 173 -7.93 3.30 4.91
C LEU A 173 -8.80 2.64 3.84
N VAL A 174 -8.29 1.62 3.17
CA VAL A 174 -8.98 0.92 2.08
C VAL A 174 -9.16 -0.53 2.49
N LEU A 175 -10.33 -0.89 2.99
CA LEU A 175 -10.63 -2.26 3.37
C LEU A 175 -11.05 -3.06 2.14
N ARG A 176 -10.42 -4.21 1.93
CA ARG A 176 -10.69 -5.09 0.79
C ARG A 176 -11.16 -6.44 1.28
N ASN A 177 -12.20 -6.96 0.63
CA ASN A 177 -12.47 -8.38 0.68
C ASN A 177 -11.61 -9.02 -0.40
N LEU A 178 -10.55 -9.72 0.01
CA LEU A 178 -9.93 -10.69 -0.89
C LEU A 178 -11.03 -11.64 -1.34
N SER A 179 -11.14 -11.86 -2.64
CA SER A 179 -12.23 -12.68 -3.18
C SER A 179 -11.72 -13.80 -4.07
N ARG A 180 -10.48 -13.66 -4.59
CA ARG A 180 -10.06 -14.48 -5.71
C ARG A 180 -8.58 -14.86 -5.66
N VAL A 181 -8.35 -16.17 -5.76
CA VAL A 181 -7.07 -16.78 -6.14
C VAL A 181 -7.36 -17.79 -7.23
N GLU A 182 -6.67 -17.67 -8.36
CA GLU A 182 -6.86 -18.56 -9.51
C GLU A 182 -5.57 -19.18 -9.95
N LEU A 183 -5.58 -20.49 -10.15
CA LEU A 183 -4.47 -21.22 -10.71
C LEU A 183 -4.59 -21.22 -12.23
N ARG A 184 -3.46 -21.13 -12.94
CA ARG A 184 -3.42 -21.10 -14.41
C ARG A 184 -2.55 -22.21 -14.98
N SER A 185 -1.38 -22.42 -14.40
CA SER A 185 -0.41 -23.45 -14.81
C SER A 185 0.42 -23.92 -13.62
N PRO A 186 0.79 -25.21 -13.53
CA PRO A 186 0.23 -26.33 -14.30
C PRO A 186 -1.26 -26.55 -13.96
N ARG A 187 -2.10 -26.88 -14.94
CA ARG A 187 -3.52 -27.18 -14.76
C ARG A 187 -3.74 -28.44 -13.92
N ASP A 188 -4.94 -28.59 -13.36
CA ASP A 188 -5.30 -29.80 -12.62
C ASP A 188 -5.24 -31.03 -13.53
N GLY A 189 -4.44 -32.01 -13.15
CA GLY A 189 -4.14 -33.22 -13.92
C GLY A 189 -3.11 -33.02 -15.05
N GLU A 190 -2.48 -31.86 -15.16
CA GLU A 190 -1.49 -31.60 -16.22
C GLU A 190 -0.25 -32.49 -16.08
N VAL A 191 0.35 -32.83 -17.22
CA VAL A 191 1.63 -33.51 -17.29
C VAL A 191 2.70 -32.47 -17.64
N THR A 192 3.76 -32.40 -16.84
CA THR A 192 4.85 -31.42 -16.98
C THR A 192 6.22 -32.10 -16.90
N ASN A 193 7.27 -31.33 -17.13
CA ASN A 193 8.67 -31.71 -16.91
C ASN A 193 9.10 -31.49 -15.45
N GLU A 194 10.37 -31.79 -15.16
CA GLU A 194 10.99 -31.72 -13.83
C GLU A 194 11.10 -30.29 -13.25
N PHE A 195 10.89 -29.26 -14.08
CA PHE A 195 11.00 -27.83 -13.76
C PHE A 195 9.76 -27.05 -14.24
N PRO A 196 8.56 -27.30 -13.67
CA PRO A 196 7.34 -26.62 -14.08
C PRO A 196 7.40 -25.11 -13.88
N PHE A 197 6.67 -24.38 -14.73
CA PHE A 197 6.40 -22.97 -14.57
C PHE A 197 5.01 -22.78 -13.95
N PHE A 198 4.96 -22.22 -12.75
CA PHE A 198 3.71 -21.95 -12.04
C PHE A 198 3.18 -20.58 -12.41
N GLU A 199 1.93 -20.50 -12.82
CA GLU A 199 1.20 -19.26 -13.09
C GLU A 199 -0.12 -19.25 -12.34
N PHE A 200 -0.44 -18.10 -11.76
CA PHE A 200 -1.64 -17.89 -10.97
C PHE A 200 -2.04 -16.42 -10.98
N PHE A 201 -3.17 -16.10 -10.40
CA PHE A 201 -3.63 -14.75 -10.12
C PHE A 201 -4.01 -14.67 -8.64
N HIS A 202 -3.60 -13.60 -7.96
CA HIS A 202 -4.05 -13.31 -6.61
C HIS A 202 -4.26 -11.80 -6.39
N GLU A 203 -5.13 -11.46 -5.44
CA GLU A 203 -5.45 -10.06 -5.08
C GLU A 203 -4.62 -9.55 -3.88
N GLY A 204 -3.89 -10.44 -3.21
CA GLY A 204 -3.02 -10.15 -2.06
C GLY A 204 -1.78 -9.33 -2.37
N ASP A 205 -1.14 -8.77 -1.33
CA ASP A 205 0.19 -8.14 -1.44
C ASP A 205 1.31 -9.19 -1.61
N ARG A 206 1.07 -10.37 -1.05
CA ARG A 206 1.95 -11.52 -1.07
C ARG A 206 1.17 -12.78 -1.45
N ALA A 207 1.90 -13.79 -1.90
CA ALA A 207 1.38 -15.12 -2.14
C ALA A 207 2.33 -16.14 -1.52
N ARG A 208 1.79 -17.26 -1.02
CA ARG A 208 2.57 -18.41 -0.56
C ARG A 208 2.29 -19.59 -1.47
N LEU A 209 3.31 -20.06 -2.19
CA LEU A 209 3.24 -21.22 -3.06
C LEU A 209 3.69 -22.46 -2.30
N LEU A 210 2.81 -23.45 -2.19
CA LEU A 210 3.13 -24.76 -1.62
C LEU A 210 3.13 -25.83 -2.71
N ILE A 211 4.13 -26.71 -2.69
CA ILE A 211 4.21 -27.90 -3.54
C ILE A 211 4.61 -29.09 -2.67
N THR A 212 3.92 -30.21 -2.84
CA THR A 212 4.22 -31.46 -2.12
C THR A 212 4.10 -32.67 -3.04
N GLU A 213 4.90 -33.71 -2.77
CA GLU A 213 4.76 -35.00 -3.44
C GLU A 213 3.52 -35.73 -2.93
N LYS A 214 2.68 -36.19 -3.85
CA LYS A 214 1.47 -36.96 -3.59
C LYS A 214 1.73 -38.44 -3.87
N ASN A 215 1.55 -39.29 -2.85
CA ASN A 215 1.57 -40.73 -3.03
C ASN A 215 0.30 -41.23 -3.75
N PRO A 216 0.33 -42.38 -4.45
CA PRO A 216 -0.83 -42.90 -5.17
C PRO A 216 -2.10 -43.02 -4.31
N ASP A 217 -1.95 -43.53 -3.09
CA ASP A 217 -3.05 -43.80 -2.15
C ASP A 217 -3.52 -42.57 -1.36
N GLN A 218 -2.85 -41.44 -1.53
CA GLN A 218 -3.11 -40.22 -0.77
C GLN A 218 -4.10 -39.31 -1.51
N SER A 219 -5.00 -38.63 -0.79
CA SER A 219 -5.79 -37.55 -1.38
C SER A 219 -4.95 -36.30 -1.66
N ARG A 220 -5.45 -35.37 -2.48
CA ARG A 220 -4.72 -34.11 -2.74
C ARG A 220 -4.71 -33.21 -1.49
N GLU A 221 -5.77 -33.27 -0.69
CA GLU A 221 -5.92 -32.57 0.59
C GLU A 221 -4.90 -33.09 1.61
N GLU A 222 -4.75 -34.40 1.72
CA GLU A 222 -3.71 -35.00 2.57
C GLU A 222 -2.30 -34.68 2.07
N ALA A 223 -2.09 -34.68 0.75
CA ALA A 223 -0.79 -34.41 0.16
C ALA A 223 -0.31 -32.99 0.47
N ILE A 224 -1.17 -31.97 0.34
CA ILE A 224 -0.76 -30.58 0.52
C ILE A 224 -0.40 -30.24 1.97
N GLU A 225 -0.94 -30.99 2.94
CA GLU A 225 -0.66 -30.79 4.37
C GLU A 225 0.62 -31.53 4.84
N ARG A 226 1.27 -32.30 3.96
CA ARG A 226 2.50 -33.03 4.27
C ARG A 226 3.63 -32.08 4.70
N ARG A 227 4.32 -32.43 5.79
CA ARG A 227 5.48 -31.69 6.32
C ARG A 227 6.75 -32.59 6.34
N PRO A 228 7.93 -32.06 5.96
CA PRO A 228 8.13 -30.78 5.28
C PRO A 228 7.57 -30.82 3.85
N PRO A 229 7.08 -29.68 3.33
CA PRO A 229 6.70 -29.58 1.92
C PRO A 229 7.94 -29.64 1.04
N MET A 230 7.73 -29.93 -0.25
CA MET A 230 8.81 -29.92 -1.23
C MET A 230 9.22 -28.49 -1.61
N LEU A 231 8.23 -27.59 -1.67
CA LEU A 231 8.43 -26.15 -1.80
C LEU A 231 7.44 -25.41 -0.90
N ASP A 232 7.91 -24.36 -0.24
CA ASP A 232 7.12 -23.42 0.55
C ASP A 232 7.74 -22.04 0.41
N GLU A 233 7.30 -21.30 -0.61
CA GLU A 233 7.90 -20.03 -1.01
C GLU A 233 6.93 -18.88 -0.82
N GLU A 234 7.42 -17.77 -0.28
CA GLU A 234 6.68 -16.52 -0.13
C GLU A 234 7.08 -15.53 -1.24
N LEU A 235 6.09 -15.11 -2.01
CA LEU A 235 6.23 -14.33 -3.23
C LEU A 235 5.59 -12.95 -2.99
N THR A 236 6.33 -11.87 -3.24
CA THR A 236 5.83 -10.50 -3.05
C THR A 236 5.51 -9.87 -4.41
N GLY A 237 4.24 -9.56 -4.66
CA GLY A 237 3.79 -8.94 -5.91
C GLY A 237 3.99 -9.76 -7.19
N GLN A 238 4.15 -11.09 -7.08
CA GLN A 238 4.41 -11.97 -8.22
C GLN A 238 3.24 -12.94 -8.46
N ASN A 239 2.86 -13.08 -9.73
CA ASN A 239 1.79 -13.98 -10.20
C ASN A 239 2.32 -15.23 -10.92
N SER A 240 3.63 -15.46 -10.85
CA SER A 240 4.27 -16.59 -11.51
C SER A 240 5.55 -16.99 -10.78
N PHE A 241 5.88 -18.28 -10.82
CA PHE A 241 7.08 -18.82 -10.20
C PHE A 241 7.70 -19.92 -11.06
N PRO A 242 8.94 -19.74 -11.57
CA PRO A 242 9.67 -20.83 -12.21
C PRO A 242 10.26 -21.77 -11.15
N TYR A 243 9.89 -23.06 -11.21
CA TYR A 243 10.45 -24.07 -10.31
C TYR A 243 11.91 -24.33 -10.66
N SER A 244 12.79 -23.52 -10.08
CA SER A 244 14.23 -23.50 -10.38
C SER A 244 15.10 -23.59 -9.12
N ARG A 245 14.52 -23.32 -7.95
CA ARG A 245 15.23 -23.18 -6.67
C ARG A 245 15.11 -24.42 -5.76
N GLY A 246 14.88 -25.60 -6.34
CA GLY A 246 14.69 -26.85 -5.60
C GLY A 246 15.36 -28.06 -6.26
N ARG A 247 15.28 -29.21 -5.60
CA ARG A 247 15.60 -30.50 -6.23
C ARG A 247 14.65 -30.69 -7.43
N PRO A 248 15.16 -31.13 -8.60
CA PRO A 248 14.33 -31.47 -9.75
C PRO A 248 13.20 -32.41 -9.33
N LEU A 249 12.00 -32.18 -9.86
CA LEU A 249 10.88 -33.07 -9.58
C LEU A 249 11.15 -34.44 -10.20
N GLU A 250 10.75 -35.51 -9.50
CA GLU A 250 11.06 -36.87 -9.91
C GLU A 250 10.09 -37.37 -10.97
N GLN A 251 10.62 -37.98 -12.02
CA GLN A 251 9.84 -38.60 -13.08
C GLN A 251 8.85 -39.65 -12.54
N GLY A 252 7.65 -39.66 -13.11
CA GLY A 252 6.58 -40.61 -12.81
C GLY A 252 5.83 -40.29 -11.53
N LYS A 253 6.22 -39.22 -10.82
CA LYS A 253 5.56 -38.80 -9.60
C LYS A 253 4.48 -37.76 -9.85
N THR A 254 3.48 -37.75 -8.97
CA THR A 254 2.43 -36.75 -8.93
C THR A 254 2.69 -35.80 -7.77
N TYR A 255 2.42 -34.52 -8.00
CA TYR A 255 2.59 -33.45 -7.03
C TYR A 255 1.28 -32.72 -6.83
N ALA A 256 1.01 -32.30 -5.60
CA ALA A 256 -0.08 -31.38 -5.27
C ALA A 256 0.50 -29.98 -5.05
N TRP A 257 -0.23 -28.95 -5.48
CA TRP A 257 0.17 -27.57 -5.28
C TRP A 257 -1.02 -26.67 -4.97
N ARG A 258 -0.73 -25.59 -4.24
CA ARG A 258 -1.71 -24.54 -3.94
C ARG A 258 -1.03 -23.18 -3.79
N VAL A 259 -1.82 -22.13 -3.99
CA VAL A 259 -1.42 -20.75 -3.72
C VAL A 259 -2.29 -20.19 -2.61
N VAL A 260 -1.66 -19.57 -1.61
CA VAL A 260 -2.34 -18.82 -0.56
C VAL A 260 -2.06 -17.34 -0.77
N SER A 261 -3.05 -16.58 -1.18
CA SER A 261 -2.96 -15.12 -1.23
C SER A 261 -2.97 -14.58 0.18
N LYS A 262 -1.96 -13.77 0.51
CA LYS A 262 -1.82 -13.09 1.80
C LYS A 262 -2.00 -11.59 1.63
N MET A 263 -2.56 -10.95 2.65
CA MET A 263 -2.65 -9.50 2.76
C MET A 263 -2.52 -9.10 4.22
N ARG A 264 -1.76 -8.05 4.49
CA ARG A 264 -1.45 -7.63 5.86
C ARG A 264 -2.69 -7.05 6.56
N GLY A 265 -3.16 -7.72 7.59
CA GLY A 265 -4.21 -7.25 8.49
C GLY A 265 -3.69 -6.39 9.64
N THR A 266 -4.62 -5.90 10.46
CA THR A 266 -4.31 -5.18 11.70
C THR A 266 -3.58 -6.06 12.71
N GLY A 267 -2.74 -5.42 13.54
CA GLY A 267 -1.98 -6.12 14.58
C GLY A 267 -0.89 -7.08 14.09
N GLY A 268 -0.51 -7.01 12.80
CA GLY A 268 0.54 -7.86 12.23
C GLY A 268 0.09 -9.27 11.85
N THR A 269 -1.22 -9.52 11.75
CA THR A 269 -1.80 -10.79 11.29
C THR A 269 -2.06 -10.75 9.78
N ASP A 270 -1.94 -11.88 9.08
CA ASP A 270 -2.23 -11.96 7.64
C ASP A 270 -3.68 -12.46 7.41
N ASN A 271 -4.42 -11.81 6.51
CA ASN A 271 -5.64 -12.37 5.94
C ASN A 271 -5.24 -13.27 4.76
N GLU A 272 -5.75 -14.50 4.75
CA GLU A 272 -5.38 -15.51 3.78
C GLU A 272 -6.60 -16.03 3.01
N ILE A 273 -6.45 -16.18 1.69
CA ILE A 273 -7.37 -16.96 0.86
C ILE A 273 -6.56 -17.99 0.11
N SER A 274 -7.01 -19.24 0.17
CA SER A 274 -6.38 -20.35 -0.54
C SER A 274 -7.06 -20.60 -1.88
N SER A 275 -6.27 -20.92 -2.90
CA SER A 275 -6.76 -21.55 -4.11
C SER A 275 -7.30 -22.95 -3.83
N PRO A 276 -8.04 -23.56 -4.79
CA PRO A 276 -8.17 -25.02 -4.83
C PRO A 276 -6.79 -25.69 -4.85
N ILE A 277 -6.76 -26.97 -4.48
CA ILE A 277 -5.56 -27.80 -4.60
C ILE A 277 -5.60 -28.48 -5.97
N TRP A 278 -4.59 -28.21 -6.79
CA TRP A 278 -4.42 -28.88 -8.08
C TRP A 278 -3.29 -29.89 -8.00
N ILE A 279 -3.37 -30.91 -8.84
CA ILE A 279 -2.33 -31.92 -8.99
C ILE A 279 -1.74 -31.89 -10.40
N PHE A 280 -0.48 -32.27 -10.53
CA PHE A 280 0.17 -32.48 -11.82
C PHE A 280 1.12 -33.68 -11.73
N THR A 281 1.45 -34.28 -12.87
CA THR A 281 2.37 -35.42 -12.94
C THR A 281 3.61 -35.05 -13.73
N VAL A 282 4.77 -35.48 -13.24
CA VAL A 282 6.05 -35.23 -13.92
C VAL A 282 6.37 -36.42 -14.80
N THR A 283 6.67 -36.15 -16.06
CA THR A 283 7.14 -37.17 -17.00
C THR A 283 8.46 -36.74 -17.61
N ASN A 284 9.17 -37.70 -18.21
CA ASN A 284 10.32 -37.41 -19.05
C ASN A 284 9.80 -36.86 -20.38
N SER A 285 9.27 -35.65 -20.33
CA SER A 285 9.20 -34.83 -21.54
C SER A 285 10.64 -34.38 -21.82
N GLY A 286 11.38 -35.25 -22.50
CA GLY A 286 12.23 -34.80 -23.59
C GLY A 286 11.41 -34.26 -24.76
N GLU A 287 10.10 -34.04 -24.57
CA GLU A 287 9.29 -33.17 -25.41
C GLU A 287 9.81 -31.75 -25.22
N GLU A 288 10.43 -31.27 -26.30
CA GLU A 288 10.56 -29.86 -26.65
C GLU A 288 9.51 -29.02 -25.91
N LEU A 289 9.92 -27.95 -25.22
CA LEU A 289 8.98 -26.86 -24.97
C LEU A 289 8.25 -26.66 -26.28
N SER A 290 6.93 -26.79 -26.29
CA SER A 290 6.19 -26.36 -27.47
C SER A 290 6.73 -24.96 -27.78
N GLU A 291 7.18 -24.71 -29.01
CA GLU A 291 7.89 -23.47 -29.35
C GLU A 291 7.13 -22.23 -28.83
N SER A 292 5.80 -22.35 -28.72
CA SER A 292 4.90 -21.43 -28.05
C SER A 292 5.27 -21.10 -26.60
N VAL A 293 5.51 -22.09 -25.73
CA VAL A 293 5.79 -21.86 -24.30
C VAL A 293 7.15 -21.18 -24.12
N LEU A 294 8.17 -21.60 -24.86
CA LEU A 294 9.48 -20.95 -24.80
C LEU A 294 9.40 -19.50 -25.30
N LEU A 295 8.65 -19.28 -26.39
CA LEU A 295 8.40 -17.95 -26.92
C LEU A 295 7.60 -17.08 -25.95
N ASP A 296 6.59 -17.64 -25.26
CA ASP A 296 5.80 -16.95 -24.24
C ASP A 296 6.68 -16.52 -23.05
N GLN A 297 7.60 -17.39 -22.62
CA GLN A 297 8.55 -17.07 -21.54
C GLN A 297 9.55 -15.98 -21.94
N LEU A 298 10.12 -16.07 -23.16
CA LEU A 298 10.98 -15.03 -23.72
C LEU A 298 10.24 -13.71 -23.86
N GLU A 299 8.99 -13.75 -24.34
CA GLU A 299 8.15 -12.57 -24.48
C GLU A 299 7.86 -11.95 -23.11
N ALA A 300 7.51 -12.74 -22.10
CA ALA A 300 7.29 -12.24 -20.75
C ALA A 300 8.52 -11.51 -20.17
N LEU A 301 9.73 -12.02 -20.44
CA LEU A 301 10.98 -11.41 -20.00
C LEU A 301 11.28 -10.09 -20.72
N PHE A 302 11.06 -10.04 -22.03
CA PHE A 302 11.64 -9.01 -22.89
C PHE A 302 10.61 -8.08 -23.55
N ARG A 303 9.30 -8.34 -23.41
CA ARG A 303 8.21 -7.56 -24.03
C ARG A 303 8.30 -6.07 -23.69
N ARG A 304 8.74 -5.71 -22.47
CA ARG A 304 8.85 -4.30 -22.07
C ARG A 304 9.87 -3.53 -22.92
N ARG A 305 10.96 -4.18 -23.32
CA ARG A 305 12.06 -3.56 -24.08
C ARG A 305 11.93 -3.78 -25.59
N TYR A 306 11.42 -4.93 -26.02
CA TYR A 306 11.32 -5.31 -27.42
C TYR A 306 9.88 -5.68 -27.87
N PRO A 307 8.86 -4.84 -27.62
CA PRO A 307 7.47 -5.19 -27.93
C PRO A 307 7.25 -5.40 -29.44
N ALA A 308 7.89 -4.60 -30.29
CA ALA A 308 7.77 -4.69 -31.74
C ALA A 308 8.35 -6.01 -32.31
N LEU A 309 9.44 -6.50 -31.70
CA LEU A 309 10.09 -7.75 -32.12
C LEU A 309 9.16 -8.95 -31.91
N PHE A 310 8.57 -9.09 -30.72
CA PHE A 310 7.65 -10.20 -30.45
C PHE A 310 6.36 -10.10 -31.28
N GLN A 311 5.85 -8.90 -31.54
CA GLN A 311 4.75 -8.72 -32.50
C GLN A 311 5.11 -9.19 -33.91
N GLN A 312 6.34 -8.91 -34.36
CA GLN A 312 6.83 -9.36 -35.66
C GLN A 312 6.97 -10.90 -35.69
N ILE A 313 7.55 -11.51 -34.66
CA ILE A 313 7.69 -12.97 -34.53
C ILE A 313 6.33 -13.66 -34.68
N ARG A 314 5.30 -13.16 -33.98
CA ARG A 314 3.93 -13.69 -34.07
C ARG A 314 3.31 -13.49 -35.44
N LYS A 315 3.41 -12.27 -35.99
CA LYS A 315 2.81 -11.92 -37.29
C LYS A 315 3.40 -12.74 -38.44
N GLN A 316 4.71 -12.96 -38.41
CA GLN A 316 5.44 -13.71 -39.45
C GLN A 316 5.46 -15.22 -39.18
N LYS A 317 4.88 -15.67 -38.06
CA LYS A 317 4.82 -17.09 -37.65
C LYS A 317 6.20 -17.75 -37.60
N TYR A 318 7.21 -16.99 -37.15
CA TYR A 318 8.53 -17.55 -36.92
C TYR A 318 8.47 -18.63 -35.82
N ARG A 319 9.37 -19.59 -35.97
CA ARG A 319 9.45 -20.80 -35.15
C ARG A 319 10.85 -20.90 -34.55
N LEU A 320 10.94 -21.41 -33.33
CA LEU A 320 12.22 -21.57 -32.66
C LEU A 320 12.90 -22.81 -33.23
N SER A 321 14.09 -22.68 -33.80
CA SER A 321 14.79 -23.78 -34.46
C SER A 321 15.18 -24.95 -33.53
N GLY A 322 14.90 -24.86 -32.23
CA GLY A 322 15.30 -25.82 -31.19
C GLY A 322 16.78 -25.74 -30.81
N ASN A 323 17.61 -25.08 -31.62
CA ASN A 323 19.06 -24.96 -31.38
C ASN A 323 19.35 -23.77 -30.47
N CYS A 324 19.40 -24.00 -29.16
CA CYS A 324 19.85 -22.99 -28.20
C CYS A 324 21.32 -23.22 -27.88
N THR A 325 22.16 -22.19 -28.05
CA THR A 325 23.58 -22.26 -27.70
C THR A 325 23.98 -21.12 -26.78
N LEU A 326 24.94 -21.37 -25.89
CA LEU A 326 25.60 -20.36 -25.08
C LEU A 326 27.11 -20.47 -25.32
N ASN A 327 27.73 -19.39 -25.82
CA ASN A 327 29.15 -19.37 -26.20
C ASN A 327 29.52 -20.50 -27.17
N GLY A 328 28.62 -20.83 -28.11
CA GLY A 328 28.82 -21.88 -29.12
C GLY A 328 28.61 -23.32 -28.62
N LEU A 329 28.28 -23.52 -27.34
CA LEU A 329 27.93 -24.83 -26.78
C LEU A 329 26.41 -25.00 -26.79
N SER A 330 25.91 -26.16 -27.23
CA SER A 330 24.49 -26.49 -27.16
C SER A 330 24.06 -26.53 -25.70
N LEU A 331 22.99 -25.79 -25.40
CA LEU A 331 22.35 -25.82 -24.09
C LEU A 331 21.42 -27.01 -24.01
N SER A 332 21.51 -27.74 -22.91
CA SER A 332 20.43 -28.61 -22.48
C SER A 332 19.23 -27.78 -22.00
N TYR A 333 18.07 -28.43 -21.91
CA TYR A 333 16.83 -27.80 -21.47
C TYR A 333 16.94 -27.11 -20.10
N SER A 334 17.54 -27.80 -19.13
CA SER A 334 17.73 -27.26 -17.78
C SER A 334 18.69 -26.06 -17.76
N GLU A 335 19.71 -26.08 -18.61
CA GLU A 335 20.63 -24.95 -18.75
C GLU A 335 19.97 -23.75 -19.43
N LEU A 336 19.11 -23.96 -20.43
CA LEU A 336 18.31 -22.90 -21.04
C LEU A 336 17.36 -22.25 -20.04
N LEU A 337 16.63 -23.05 -19.25
CA LEU A 337 15.76 -22.52 -18.19
C LEU A 337 16.54 -21.74 -17.14
N ASN A 338 17.68 -22.26 -16.70
CA ASN A 338 18.57 -21.57 -15.76
C ASN A 338 19.08 -20.25 -16.34
N LEU A 339 19.40 -20.21 -17.63
CA LEU A 339 19.80 -18.99 -18.33
C LEU A 339 18.64 -17.98 -18.38
N LEU A 340 17.43 -18.40 -18.73
CA LEU A 340 16.25 -17.54 -18.72
C LEU A 340 15.96 -16.99 -17.32
N TYR A 341 16.22 -17.78 -16.28
CA TYR A 341 16.11 -17.36 -14.90
C TYR A 341 17.16 -16.29 -14.53
N GLN A 342 18.44 -16.51 -14.87
CA GLN A 342 19.50 -15.53 -14.67
C GLN A 342 19.24 -14.22 -15.42
N LEU A 343 18.69 -14.32 -16.62
CA LEU A 343 18.29 -13.17 -17.43
C LEU A 343 17.09 -12.46 -16.83
N ARG A 344 16.18 -13.13 -16.11
CA ARG A 344 15.06 -12.46 -15.43
C ARG A 344 15.52 -11.48 -14.36
N GLU A 345 16.51 -11.88 -13.56
CA GLU A 345 17.10 -11.05 -12.51
C GLU A 345 17.91 -9.87 -13.07
N ASN A 346 18.33 -9.94 -14.35
CA ASN A 346 19.15 -8.95 -15.02
C ASN A 346 18.61 -8.56 -16.41
N ALA A 347 17.28 -8.55 -16.58
CA ALA A 347 16.67 -8.46 -17.91
C ALA A 347 17.05 -7.16 -18.64
N ASP A 348 17.33 -6.10 -17.88
CA ASP A 348 17.73 -4.80 -18.40
C ASP A 348 19.16 -4.76 -18.94
N SER A 349 20.02 -5.74 -18.62
CA SER A 349 21.40 -5.81 -19.13
C SER A 349 21.55 -6.74 -20.33
N ALA A 350 20.48 -7.40 -20.78
CA ALA A 350 20.51 -8.31 -21.91
C ALA A 350 20.01 -7.65 -23.19
N GLU A 351 20.78 -7.83 -24.28
CA GLU A 351 20.40 -7.41 -25.61
C GLU A 351 19.88 -8.59 -26.42
N LEU A 352 18.77 -8.37 -27.13
CA LEU A 352 18.20 -9.33 -28.07
C LEU A 352 18.47 -8.85 -29.49
N SER A 353 19.18 -9.67 -30.26
CA SER A 353 19.33 -9.52 -31.70
C SER A 353 18.51 -10.59 -32.44
N PHE A 354 18.18 -10.30 -33.69
CA PHE A 354 17.50 -11.22 -34.60
C PHE A 354 18.40 -11.40 -35.82
N GLU A 355 18.76 -12.65 -36.13
CA GLU A 355 19.55 -13.03 -37.30
C GLU A 355 18.74 -13.88 -38.27
#